data_AF-A0A7S3NN44-F1
#
_entry.id   AF-A0A7S3NN44-F1
#
_cell.length_a   1.000
_cell.length_b   1.000
_cell.length_c   1.000
_cell.angle_alpha   90.00
_cell.angle_beta   90.00
_cell.angle_gamma   90.00
#
_symmetry.space_group_name_H-M   'P 1'
#
loop_
_entity.id
_entity.type
_entity.pdbx_description
1 polymer ?
#
loop_
_entity_poly.entity_id
_entity_poly.type
_entity_poly.pdbx_seq_one_letter_code
_entity_poly.pdbx_strand_id
1 'polypeptide(L)'
;MLVFVRFGDKSKEPVMLNANCDCDIFLDFILRKAVKETESFARERENEMNEIEAVLKQEISELEAVEQCIDTTEKEQKVKQLESIAKQREALINGTSIFKGLNTAEYTSVDFQDMTSGKAMNLSAQPKVRAREILKERQVYLLAKRDTIQNEKNGKEEILLKPLTFDMSIAENKIIPEKSSKKSSSSSVGKKKR
;
A
#
# COMPACT_ATOMS: atom_id res chain seq x y z
N MET A 1 18.27 -22.98 8.93
CA MET A 1 18.12 -21.67 9.60
C MET A 1 16.82 -21.05 9.15
N LEU A 2 15.98 -20.60 10.10
CA LEU A 2 14.72 -19.94 9.80
C LEU A 2 14.92 -18.42 9.83
N VAL A 3 14.49 -17.74 8.77
CA VAL A 3 14.60 -16.29 8.60
C VAL A 3 13.21 -15.74 8.36
N PHE A 4 12.88 -14.61 8.98
CA PHE A 4 11.60 -13.95 8.82
C PHE A 4 11.77 -12.74 7.92
N VAL A 5 10.92 -12.62 6.90
CA VAL A 5 10.99 -11.51 5.94
C VAL A 5 9.65 -10.80 5.86
N ARG A 6 9.66 -9.49 6.06
CA ARG A 6 8.49 -8.63 5.90
C ARG A 6 8.57 -7.87 4.58
N PHE A 7 7.46 -7.93 3.83
CA PHE A 7 7.23 -7.21 2.57
C PHE A 7 5.71 -7.06 2.37
N GLY A 8 5.29 -6.17 1.47
CA GLY A 8 3.88 -5.89 1.20
C GLY A 8 3.25 -5.03 2.31
N ASP A 9 2.15 -5.49 2.88
CA ASP A 9 1.45 -4.75 3.94
C ASP A 9 2.20 -4.86 5.28
N LYS A 10 2.53 -3.71 5.90
CA LYS A 10 3.20 -3.67 7.21
C LYS A 10 2.39 -4.33 8.33
N SER A 11 1.06 -4.42 8.20
CA SER A 11 0.17 -5.03 9.18
C SER A 11 0.26 -6.56 9.20
N LYS A 12 0.72 -7.17 8.10
CA LYS A 12 0.82 -8.63 7.97
C LYS A 12 2.04 -9.20 8.69
N GLU A 13 1.91 -10.44 9.13
CA GLU A 13 3.01 -11.15 9.76
C GLU A 13 4.17 -11.38 8.77
N PRO A 14 5.43 -11.30 9.23
CA PRO A 14 6.58 -11.66 8.41
C PRO A 14 6.50 -13.10 7.90
N VAL A 15 6.86 -13.30 6.64
CA VAL A 15 6.94 -14.63 6.04
C VAL A 15 8.15 -15.37 6.60
N MET A 16 7.90 -16.53 7.22
CA MET A 16 8.96 -17.44 7.65
C MET A 16 9.51 -18.22 6.45
N LEU A 17 10.83 -18.23 6.30
CA LEU A 17 11.54 -18.87 5.20
C LEU A 17 12.71 -19.68 5.72
N ASN A 18 13.02 -20.76 5.03
CA ASN A 18 14.16 -21.61 5.36
C ASN A 18 15.38 -21.22 4.52
N ALA A 19 16.40 -20.63 5.13
CA ALA A 19 17.65 -20.25 4.47
C ALA A 19 18.55 -21.47 4.12
N ASN A 20 18.08 -22.70 4.34
CA ASN A 20 18.76 -23.90 3.87
C ASN A 20 18.58 -24.14 2.36
N CYS A 21 17.71 -23.40 1.66
CA CYS A 21 17.69 -23.40 0.18
C CYS A 21 18.88 -22.59 -0.38
N ASP A 22 19.26 -22.86 -1.63
CA ASP A 22 20.23 -22.02 -2.34
C ASP A 22 19.77 -20.57 -2.31
N CYS A 23 20.64 -19.64 -1.92
CA CYS A 23 20.22 -18.26 -1.65
C CYS A 23 19.76 -17.50 -2.90
N ASP A 24 20.16 -17.96 -4.09
CA ASP A 24 19.60 -17.52 -5.36
C ASP A 24 18.12 -17.93 -5.47
N ILE A 25 17.81 -19.18 -5.14
CA ILE A 25 16.43 -19.70 -5.07
C ILE A 25 15.64 -18.99 -3.96
N PHE A 26 16.29 -18.67 -2.83
CA PHE A 26 15.68 -17.92 -1.74
C PHE A 26 15.25 -16.51 -2.18
N LEU A 27 16.16 -15.75 -2.80
CA LEU A 27 15.88 -14.42 -3.33
C LEU A 27 14.79 -14.46 -4.39
N ASP A 28 14.92 -15.34 -5.39
CA ASP A 28 13.93 -15.52 -6.46
C ASP A 28 12.55 -15.90 -5.91
N PHE A 29 12.49 -16.80 -4.92
CA PHE A 29 11.25 -17.20 -4.28
C PHE A 29 10.57 -16.04 -3.56
N ILE A 30 11.34 -15.28 -2.78
CA ILE A 30 10.84 -14.10 -2.06
C ILE A 30 10.35 -13.05 -3.01
N LEU A 31 11.09 -12.81 -4.10
CA LEU A 31 10.70 -11.86 -5.14
C LEU A 31 9.40 -12.28 -5.80
N ARG A 32 9.27 -13.54 -6.23
CA ARG A 32 8.00 -14.04 -6.79
C ARG A 32 6.85 -13.90 -5.80
N LYS A 33 7.09 -14.19 -4.51
CA LYS A 33 6.07 -14.06 -3.48
C LYS A 33 5.69 -12.59 -3.23
N ALA A 34 6.66 -11.70 -3.13
CA ALA A 34 6.45 -10.27 -2.96
C ALA A 34 5.72 -9.65 -4.16
N VAL A 35 6.12 -9.99 -5.39
CA VAL A 35 5.42 -9.57 -6.61
C VAL A 35 3.98 -10.07 -6.58
N LYS A 36 3.75 -11.37 -6.30
CA LYS A 36 2.40 -11.94 -6.26
C LYS A 36 1.51 -11.30 -5.19
N GLU A 37 2.01 -11.14 -3.96
CA GLU A 37 1.24 -10.53 -2.86
C GLU A 37 0.94 -9.07 -3.16
N THR A 38 1.89 -8.33 -3.71
CA THR A 38 1.66 -6.95 -4.10
C THR A 38 0.76 -6.84 -5.32
N GLU A 39 0.81 -7.73 -6.32
CA GLU A 39 -0.15 -7.73 -7.43
C GLU A 39 -1.57 -8.01 -6.94
N SER A 40 -1.73 -8.98 -6.05
CA SER A 40 -3.03 -9.23 -5.39
C SER A 40 -3.52 -7.98 -4.68
N PHE A 41 -2.62 -7.32 -3.94
CA PHE A 41 -2.92 -6.08 -3.23
C PHE A 41 -3.26 -4.93 -4.19
N ALA A 42 -2.50 -4.74 -5.27
CA ALA A 42 -2.73 -3.69 -6.25
C ALA A 42 -4.11 -3.85 -6.91
N ARG A 43 -4.53 -5.09 -7.19
CA ARG A 43 -5.88 -5.38 -7.69
C ARG A 43 -6.96 -5.06 -6.65
N GLU A 44 -6.76 -5.44 -5.39
CA GLU A 44 -7.67 -5.08 -4.31
C GLU A 44 -7.80 -3.55 -4.18
N ARG A 45 -6.69 -2.82 -4.24
CA ARG A 45 -6.69 -1.35 -4.15
C ARG A 45 -7.23 -0.67 -5.39
N GLU A 46 -7.04 -1.23 -6.58
CA GLU A 46 -7.66 -0.72 -7.81
C GLU A 46 -9.18 -0.81 -7.72
N ASN A 47 -9.70 -1.90 -7.16
CA ASN A 47 -11.13 -2.03 -6.89
C ASN A 47 -11.62 -0.98 -5.88
N GLU A 48 -10.92 -0.80 -4.76
CA GLU A 48 -11.27 0.23 -3.77
C GLU A 48 -11.14 1.66 -4.34
N MET A 49 -10.14 1.92 -5.18
CA MET A 49 -9.98 3.20 -5.86
C MET A 49 -11.14 3.46 -6.82
N ASN A 50 -11.59 2.45 -7.56
CA ASN A 50 -12.75 2.55 -8.44
C ASN A 50 -14.04 2.81 -7.65
N GLU A 51 -14.21 2.18 -6.48
CA GLU A 51 -15.33 2.44 -5.57
C GLU A 51 -15.28 3.88 -5.03
N ILE A 52 -14.12 4.33 -4.56
CA ILE A 52 -13.89 5.70 -4.10
C ILE A 52 -14.16 6.71 -5.23
N GLU A 53 -13.70 6.45 -6.45
CA GLU A 53 -13.90 7.33 -7.59
C GLU A 53 -15.38 7.41 -7.99
N ALA A 54 -16.12 6.30 -7.89
CA ALA A 54 -17.56 6.29 -8.10
C ALA A 54 -18.30 7.13 -7.06
N VAL A 55 -17.93 7.01 -5.77
CA VAL A 55 -18.48 7.83 -4.68
C VAL A 55 -18.15 9.31 -4.90
N LEU A 56 -16.89 9.63 -5.23
CA LEU A 56 -16.46 11.01 -5.46
C LEU A 56 -17.21 11.65 -6.63
N LYS A 57 -17.40 10.92 -7.75
CA LYS A 57 -18.20 11.40 -8.88
C LYS A 57 -19.66 11.62 -8.51
N GLN A 58 -20.24 10.73 -7.70
CA GLN A 58 -21.60 10.88 -7.22
C GLN A 58 -21.74 12.10 -6.30
N GLU A 59 -20.87 12.25 -5.31
CA GLU A 59 -20.91 13.38 -4.37
C GLU A 59 -20.67 14.73 -5.07
N ILE A 60 -19.77 14.80 -6.05
CA ILE A 60 -19.57 16.01 -6.87
C ILE A 60 -20.85 16.34 -7.65
N SER A 61 -21.47 15.35 -8.31
CA SER A 61 -22.71 15.56 -9.06
C SER A 61 -23.88 15.98 -8.15
N GLU A 62 -23.98 15.41 -6.95
CA GLU A 62 -24.95 15.83 -5.94
C GLU A 62 -24.67 17.25 -5.42
N LEU A 63 -23.39 17.63 -5.29
CA LEU A 63 -23.03 18.99 -4.85
C LEU A 63 -23.37 20.02 -5.93
N GLU A 64 -23.11 19.73 -7.19
CA GLU A 64 -23.49 20.56 -8.35
C GLU A 64 -25.01 20.68 -8.50
N ALA A 65 -25.76 19.58 -8.31
CA ALA A 65 -27.22 19.58 -8.44
C ALA A 65 -27.93 20.37 -7.32
N VAL A 66 -27.31 20.50 -6.15
CA VAL A 66 -27.88 21.18 -4.99
C VAL A 66 -27.24 22.57 -4.77
N GLU A 67 -26.34 23.00 -5.67
CA GLU A 67 -25.66 24.29 -5.63
C GLU A 67 -26.61 25.50 -5.71
N GLN A 68 -27.89 25.28 -6.04
CA GLN A 68 -28.93 26.29 -6.05
C GLN A 68 -29.67 26.48 -4.70
N CYS A 69 -29.44 25.65 -3.66
CA CYS A 69 -30.26 25.67 -2.44
C CYS A 69 -29.53 25.41 -1.08
N ILE A 70 -28.19 25.34 -1.01
CA ILE A 70 -27.47 24.91 0.21
C ILE A 70 -26.89 26.08 1.05
N ASP A 71 -27.03 25.99 2.38
CA ASP A 71 -26.33 26.80 3.39
C ASP A 71 -24.81 26.59 3.37
N THR A 72 -24.03 27.66 3.53
CA THR A 72 -22.55 27.65 3.38
C THR A 72 -21.82 26.62 4.26
N THR A 73 -22.38 26.27 5.42
CA THR A 73 -21.81 25.31 6.37
C THR A 73 -21.91 23.85 5.90
N GLU A 74 -22.99 23.45 5.23
CA GLU A 74 -23.12 22.10 4.66
C GLU A 74 -22.17 21.92 3.47
N LYS A 75 -21.95 23.00 2.69
CA LYS A 75 -20.97 23.01 1.61
C LYS A 75 -19.55 22.80 2.14
N GLU A 76 -19.17 23.48 3.21
CA GLU A 76 -17.85 23.30 3.86
C GLU A 76 -17.63 21.87 4.41
N GLN A 77 -18.67 21.25 4.98
CA GLN A 77 -18.57 19.86 5.46
C GLN A 77 -18.38 18.87 4.31
N LYS A 78 -19.12 19.03 3.20
CA LYS A 78 -18.95 18.19 2.00
C LYS A 78 -17.57 18.37 1.35
N VAL A 79 -17.05 19.60 1.29
CA VAL A 79 -15.70 19.85 0.76
C VAL A 79 -14.63 19.14 1.60
N LYS A 80 -14.73 19.19 2.94
CA LYS A 80 -13.80 18.45 3.82
C LYS A 80 -13.88 16.93 3.63
N GLN A 81 -15.08 16.39 3.39
CA GLN A 81 -15.26 14.98 3.05
C GLN A 81 -14.57 14.64 1.72
N LEU A 82 -14.77 15.43 0.67
CA LEU A 82 -14.09 15.24 -0.63
C LEU A 82 -12.56 15.31 -0.52
N GLU A 83 -12.02 16.26 0.26
CA GLU A 83 -10.58 16.35 0.51
C GLU A 83 -10.02 15.12 1.22
N SER A 84 -10.78 14.55 2.17
CA SER A 84 -10.38 13.34 2.87
C SER A 84 -10.35 12.12 1.95
N ILE A 85 -11.35 11.99 1.08
CA ILE A 85 -11.45 10.94 0.06
C ILE A 85 -10.30 11.07 -0.95
N ALA A 86 -9.96 12.29 -1.38
CA ALA A 86 -8.84 12.55 -2.28
C ALA A 86 -7.49 12.15 -1.67
N LYS A 87 -7.27 12.44 -0.38
CA LYS A 87 -6.06 12.01 0.34
C LYS A 87 -5.93 10.49 0.44
N GLN A 88 -7.04 9.78 0.62
CA GLN A 88 -7.04 8.31 0.61
C GLN A 88 -6.60 7.77 -0.74
N ARG A 89 -7.14 8.31 -1.84
CA ARG A 89 -6.72 7.95 -3.19
C ARG A 89 -5.23 8.18 -3.41
N GLU A 90 -4.69 9.32 -2.97
CA GLU A 90 -3.26 9.62 -3.12
C GLU A 90 -2.37 8.66 -2.32
N ALA A 91 -2.77 8.31 -1.09
CA ALA A 91 -2.06 7.31 -0.29
C ALA A 91 -2.02 5.94 -0.97
N LEU A 92 -3.13 5.52 -1.60
CA LEU A 92 -3.22 4.27 -2.38
C LEU A 92 -2.31 4.29 -3.62
N ILE A 93 -2.27 5.39 -4.36
CA ILE A 93 -1.38 5.57 -5.52
C ILE A 93 0.09 5.50 -5.09
N ASN A 94 0.45 6.19 -4.01
CA ASN A 94 1.81 6.21 -3.50
C ASN A 94 2.24 4.82 -3.02
N GLY A 95 1.39 4.10 -2.29
CA GLY A 95 1.67 2.73 -1.82
C GLY A 95 1.89 1.74 -2.96
N THR A 96 1.08 1.79 -4.02
CA THR A 96 1.20 0.89 -5.19
C THR A 96 2.39 1.24 -6.09
N SER A 97 2.84 2.50 -6.10
CA SER A 97 3.95 2.95 -6.95
C SER A 97 5.32 2.32 -6.58
N ILE A 98 5.51 1.91 -5.32
CA ILE A 98 6.77 1.35 -4.79
C ILE A 98 7.21 0.08 -5.54
N PHE A 99 6.25 -0.65 -6.11
CA PHE A 99 6.48 -1.93 -6.78
C PHE A 99 6.60 -1.81 -8.31
N LYS A 100 6.50 -0.59 -8.86
CA LYS A 100 6.73 -0.36 -10.27
C LYS A 100 8.19 -0.72 -10.63
N GLY A 101 8.34 -1.49 -11.70
CA GLY A 101 9.65 -1.91 -12.20
C GLY A 101 10.33 -3.02 -11.39
N LEU A 102 9.63 -3.73 -10.49
CA LEU A 102 10.15 -4.95 -9.85
C LEU A 102 10.08 -6.19 -10.76
N ASN A 103 9.36 -6.12 -11.88
CA ASN A 103 9.20 -7.21 -12.85
C ASN A 103 10.30 -7.23 -13.92
N THR A 104 11.45 -6.58 -13.68
CA THR A 104 12.59 -6.64 -14.59
C THR A 104 13.40 -7.91 -14.31
N ALA A 105 13.86 -8.58 -15.37
CA ALA A 105 14.55 -9.88 -15.30
C ALA A 105 15.89 -9.84 -14.52
N GLU A 106 16.38 -8.65 -14.20
CA GLU A 106 17.61 -8.41 -13.44
C GLU A 106 17.25 -8.01 -12.01
N TYR A 107 17.04 -9.01 -11.16
CA TYR A 107 16.77 -8.87 -9.73
C TYR A 107 17.96 -8.33 -8.91
N THR A 108 18.92 -7.67 -9.56
CA THR A 108 20.10 -7.01 -8.96
C THR A 108 19.73 -5.80 -8.11
N SER A 109 18.46 -5.37 -8.19
CA SER A 109 17.91 -4.19 -7.54
C SER A 109 17.11 -4.48 -6.27
N VAL A 110 17.23 -5.66 -5.64
CA VAL A 110 16.58 -5.96 -4.35
C VAL A 110 17.57 -6.53 -3.35
N ASP A 111 17.46 -6.11 -2.09
CA ASP A 111 18.30 -6.54 -1.00
C ASP A 111 17.51 -6.61 0.31
N PHE A 112 18.12 -7.14 1.36
CA PHE A 112 17.55 -7.12 2.69
C PHE A 112 18.09 -5.97 3.52
N GLN A 113 17.21 -5.43 4.35
CA GLN A 113 17.55 -4.54 5.43
C GLN A 113 17.24 -5.25 6.76
N ASP A 114 18.18 -5.27 7.69
CA ASP A 114 17.90 -5.76 9.04
C ASP A 114 16.94 -4.79 9.72
N MET A 115 15.80 -5.31 10.20
CA MET A 115 14.75 -4.50 10.80
C MET A 115 15.20 -3.83 12.10
N THR A 116 16.16 -4.42 12.83
CA THR A 116 16.66 -3.87 14.10
C THR A 116 17.71 -2.79 13.89
N SER A 117 18.67 -3.02 13.00
CA SER A 117 19.80 -2.09 12.80
C SER A 117 19.59 -1.10 11.64
N GLY A 118 18.59 -1.33 10.77
CA GLY A 118 18.38 -0.57 9.54
C GLY A 118 19.49 -0.78 8.50
N LYS A 119 20.43 -1.70 8.73
CA LYS A 119 21.60 -1.90 7.87
C LYS A 119 21.25 -2.74 6.64
N ALA A 120 21.81 -2.39 5.49
CA ALA A 120 21.77 -3.20 4.27
C ALA A 120 22.59 -4.50 4.42
N MET A 121 22.04 -5.63 3.98
CA MET A 121 22.71 -6.94 4.06
C MET A 121 23.64 -7.21 2.87
N ASN A 122 23.47 -6.52 1.74
CA ASN A 122 24.32 -6.59 0.54
C ASN A 122 24.50 -8.02 0.00
N LEU A 123 23.40 -8.77 -0.11
CA LEU A 123 23.44 -10.17 -0.57
C LEU A 123 23.74 -10.32 -2.06
N SER A 124 23.57 -9.28 -2.87
CA SER A 124 23.60 -9.35 -4.34
C SER A 124 24.93 -9.81 -4.98
N ALA A 125 26.08 -9.68 -4.30
CA ALA A 125 27.39 -9.95 -4.91
C ALA A 125 27.83 -11.42 -4.81
N GLN A 126 27.46 -12.10 -3.72
CA GLN A 126 27.75 -13.53 -3.46
C GLN A 126 26.68 -14.11 -2.52
N PRO A 127 25.44 -14.27 -3.01
CA PRO A 127 24.26 -14.50 -2.17
C PRO A 127 24.36 -15.77 -1.34
N LYS A 128 24.88 -16.89 -1.87
CA LYS A 128 24.99 -18.16 -1.13
C LYS A 128 25.90 -18.09 0.09
N VAL A 129 27.10 -17.52 -0.08
CA VAL A 129 28.11 -17.40 0.98
C VAL A 129 27.67 -16.32 1.98
N ARG A 130 27.28 -15.15 1.48
CA ARG A 130 26.91 -14.01 2.32
C ARG A 130 25.63 -14.24 3.11
N ALA A 131 24.62 -14.89 2.55
CA ALA A 131 23.37 -15.08 3.28
C ALA A 131 23.54 -16.00 4.50
N ARG A 132 24.35 -17.06 4.40
CA ARG A 132 24.63 -17.94 5.55
C ARG A 132 25.44 -17.25 6.64
N GLU A 133 26.34 -16.35 6.27
CA GLU A 133 27.20 -15.62 7.21
C GLU A 133 26.50 -14.42 7.87
N ILE A 134 25.55 -13.79 7.16
CA ILE A 134 24.96 -12.51 7.55
C ILE A 134 23.54 -12.69 8.11
N LEU A 135 22.74 -13.61 7.55
CA LEU A 135 21.38 -13.84 8.04
C LEU A 135 21.43 -14.65 9.34
N LYS A 136 20.70 -14.19 10.35
CA LYS A 136 20.64 -14.81 11.68
C LYS A 136 19.33 -15.55 11.86
N GLU A 137 19.36 -16.61 12.65
CA GLU A 137 18.16 -17.38 12.96
C GLU A 137 17.15 -16.52 13.72
N ARG A 138 15.88 -16.61 13.32
CA ARG A 138 14.74 -15.90 13.91
C ARG A 138 14.79 -14.37 13.82
N GLN A 139 15.75 -13.82 13.07
CA GLN A 139 15.81 -12.40 12.81
C GLN A 139 14.79 -12.01 11.75
N VAL A 140 14.20 -10.81 11.91
CA VAL A 140 13.25 -10.22 10.96
C VAL A 140 14.01 -9.25 10.05
N TYR A 141 13.83 -9.43 8.75
CA TYR A 141 14.40 -8.59 7.71
C TYR A 141 13.29 -7.92 6.91
N LEU A 142 13.55 -6.71 6.43
CA LEU A 142 12.72 -6.01 5.47
C LEU A 142 13.29 -6.27 4.07
N LEU A 143 12.41 -6.63 3.14
CA LEU A 143 12.79 -6.64 1.72
C LEU A 143 12.79 -5.20 1.22
N ALA A 144 13.83 -4.77 0.51
CA ALA A 144 13.96 -3.41 0.02
C ALA A 144 14.46 -3.36 -1.42
N LYS A 145 13.92 -2.42 -2.20
CA LYS A 145 14.47 -2.06 -3.50
C LYS A 145 15.76 -1.28 -3.29
N ARG A 146 16.80 -1.69 -3.99
CA ARG A 146 18.11 -1.09 -4.05
C ARG A 146 18.17 -0.13 -5.24
N ASP A 147 18.29 1.15 -4.93
CA ASP A 147 18.61 2.18 -5.90
C ASP A 147 20.07 2.62 -5.67
N THR A 148 20.88 2.67 -6.73
CA THR A 148 22.23 3.22 -6.66
C THR A 148 22.17 4.69 -7.03
N ILE A 149 22.60 5.56 -6.13
CA ILE A 149 22.65 7.01 -6.36
C ILE A 149 24.11 7.41 -6.42
N GLN A 150 24.49 8.16 -7.46
CA GLN A 150 25.81 8.79 -7.49
C GLN A 150 25.81 9.99 -6.54
N ASN A 151 26.63 9.92 -5.49
CA ASN A 151 26.75 11.02 -4.56
C ASN A 151 27.61 12.12 -5.21
N GLU A 152 26.95 13.18 -5.70
CA GLU A 152 27.55 14.29 -6.45
C GLU A 152 28.72 14.98 -5.71
N LYS A 153 28.76 14.87 -4.37
CA LYS A 153 29.80 15.49 -3.55
C LYS A 153 31.09 14.67 -3.46
N ASN A 154 30.98 13.35 -3.60
CA ASN A 154 32.06 12.43 -3.24
C ASN A 154 32.45 11.47 -4.39
N GLY A 155 31.68 11.44 -5.48
CA GLY A 155 31.85 10.50 -6.59
C GLY A 155 31.64 9.03 -6.20
N LYS A 156 31.19 8.76 -4.96
CA LYS A 156 30.94 7.40 -4.45
C LYS A 156 29.50 7.01 -4.71
N GLU A 157 29.31 5.76 -5.12
CA GLU A 157 28.00 5.15 -5.22
C GLU A 157 27.44 4.91 -3.81
N GLU A 158 26.26 5.47 -3.55
CA GLU A 158 25.51 5.26 -2.33
C GLU A 158 24.31 4.35 -2.63
N ILE A 159 24.14 3.33 -1.80
CA ILE A 159 23.03 2.40 -1.91
C ILE A 159 21.87 2.95 -1.08
N LEU A 160 20.81 3.36 -1.77
CA LEU A 160 19.54 3.70 -1.15
C LEU A 160 18.64 2.46 -1.13
N LEU A 161 18.21 2.07 0.07
CA LEU A 161 17.22 1.01 0.25
C LEU A 161 15.84 1.62 0.48
N LYS A 162 14.88 1.27 -0.37
CA LYS A 162 13.46 1.60 -0.22
C LYS A 162 12.71 0.34 0.20
N PRO A 163 12.22 0.25 1.45
CA PRO A 163 11.46 -0.91 1.90
C PRO A 163 10.28 -1.19 0.98
N LEU A 164 10.13 -2.45 0.56
CA LEU A 164 8.99 -2.97 -0.18
C LEU A 164 7.84 -3.26 0.78
N THR A 165 7.51 -2.25 1.60
CA THR A 165 6.43 -2.30 2.57
C THR A 165 5.65 -1.00 2.54
N PHE A 166 4.33 -1.05 2.71
CA PHE A 166 3.48 0.14 2.79
C PHE A 166 2.69 0.17 4.09
N ASP A 167 2.39 1.39 4.56
CA ASP A 167 1.66 1.64 5.80
C ASP A 167 0.19 1.88 5.50
N MET A 168 -0.68 1.04 6.07
CA MET A 168 -2.12 1.03 5.80
C MET A 168 -2.94 1.90 6.75
N SER A 169 -2.32 2.45 7.78
CA SER A 169 -3.01 3.22 8.83
C SER A 169 -3.78 4.45 8.31
N ILE A 170 -3.42 4.96 7.12
CA ILE A 170 -4.06 6.15 6.51
C ILE A 170 -5.28 5.77 5.66
N ALA A 171 -5.31 4.56 5.06
CA ALA A 171 -6.38 4.12 4.16
C ALA A 171 -7.54 3.43 4.89
N GLU A 172 -7.32 2.94 6.12
CA GLU A 172 -8.33 2.20 6.90
C GLU A 172 -9.38 3.08 7.59
N ASN A 173 -9.20 4.42 7.59
CA ASN A 173 -10.26 5.34 8.02
C ASN A 173 -11.38 5.33 6.98
N LYS A 174 -12.25 4.32 7.01
CA LYS A 174 -13.44 4.24 6.15
C LYS A 174 -14.31 5.48 6.37
N ILE A 175 -14.23 6.42 5.44
CA ILE A 175 -15.20 7.50 5.27
C ILE A 175 -16.16 7.02 4.18
N ILE A 176 -16.76 5.85 4.39
CA ILE A 176 -17.90 5.44 3.56
C ILE A 176 -19.12 5.84 4.39
N PRO A 177 -19.86 6.89 4.01
CA PRO A 177 -21.10 7.19 4.67
C PRO A 177 -22.05 6.00 4.49
N GLU A 178 -22.54 5.45 5.59
CA GLU A 178 -23.61 4.44 5.55
C GLU A 178 -24.73 4.96 4.65
N LYS A 179 -25.14 4.14 3.68
CA LYS A 179 -26.29 4.42 2.82
C LYS A 179 -27.45 4.88 3.70
N SER A 180 -27.78 6.17 3.64
CA SER A 180 -29.00 6.70 4.23
C SER A 180 -30.17 6.00 3.55
N SER A 181 -30.74 5.03 4.26
CA SER A 181 -31.93 4.33 3.82
C SER A 181 -33.07 5.35 3.71
N LYS A 182 -33.33 5.82 2.48
CA LYS A 182 -34.58 6.50 2.13
C LYS A 182 -35.74 5.52 2.39
N LYS A 183 -36.39 5.65 3.55
CA LYS A 183 -37.76 5.15 3.76
C LYS A 183 -38.71 6.34 3.67
N SER A 184 -39.04 6.69 2.44
CA SER A 184 -40.20 7.49 2.08
C SER A 184 -41.46 6.63 2.14
N SER A 185 -42.39 6.97 3.04
CA SER A 185 -43.85 6.80 2.84
C SER A 185 -44.55 7.62 3.94
N SER A 186 -44.69 8.94 3.74
CA SER A 186 -45.90 9.57 3.18
C SER A 186 -47.16 9.29 4.00
N SER A 187 -47.49 10.25 4.85
CA SER A 187 -48.81 10.50 5.39
C SER A 187 -49.79 10.88 4.26
N SER A 188 -50.99 10.31 4.27
CA SER A 188 -52.14 10.91 3.58
C SER A 188 -53.37 10.82 4.47
N VAL A 189 -53.89 12.01 4.78
CA VAL A 189 -55.03 12.32 5.63
C VAL A 189 -56.35 12.02 4.92
N GLY A 190 -57.24 11.28 5.61
CA GLY A 190 -58.67 11.59 5.74
C GLY A 190 -59.65 11.28 4.60
N LYS A 191 -60.66 10.44 4.89
CA LYS A 191 -62.07 10.77 4.59
C LYS A 191 -63.06 9.98 5.45
N LYS A 192 -64.05 10.73 5.94
CA LYS A 192 -65.17 10.41 6.83
C LYS A 192 -66.35 9.76 6.07
N LYS A 193 -67.29 9.17 6.86
CA LYS A 193 -68.65 8.66 6.56
C LYS A 193 -68.65 7.18 6.13
N ARG A 194 -69.45 6.29 6.74
CA ARG A 194 -70.83 6.43 7.24
C ARG A 194 -71.05 5.67 8.53
#